data_AF-A0A7C1YP54-F1
#
_entry.id   AF-A0A7C1YP54-F1
#
_cell.length_a   1.000
_cell.length_b   1.000
_cell.length_c   1.000
_cell.angle_alpha   90.00
_cell.angle_beta   90.00
_cell.angle_gamma   90.00
#
_symmetry.space_group_name_H-M   'P 1'
#
loop_
_entity.id
_entity.type
_entity.pdbx_description
1 polymer ?
#
loop_
_entity_poly.entity_id
_entity_poly.type
_entity_poly.pdbx_seq_one_letter_code
_entity_poly.pdbx_strand_id
1 'polypeptide(L)' 'THGGQICLPGGIALTCNARSPRALCAGNWRFRDLRGYTSAGAGSCVVDVRFNCPPEVTLHELARG' A
#
# COMPACT_ATOMS: atom_id res chain seq x y z
N THR A 1 -5.69 3.45 3.99
CA THR A 1 -4.29 3.01 3.82
C THR A 1 -4.15 2.24 2.53
N HIS A 2 -2.99 2.29 1.89
CA HIS A 2 -2.75 1.56 0.66
C HIS A 2 -1.99 0.27 0.94
N GLY A 3 -2.73 -0.83 1.11
CA GLY A 3 -2.21 -2.14 1.51
C GLY A 3 -3.15 -2.84 2.49
N GLY A 4 -4.19 -2.13 2.94
CA GLY A 4 -5.20 -2.63 3.88
C GLY A 4 -4.89 -2.28 5.33
N GLN A 5 -5.66 -2.90 6.22
CA GLN A 5 -5.48 -2.87 7.68
C GLN A 5 -5.53 -4.29 8.24
N ILE A 6 -6.48 -5.08 7.72
CA ILE A 6 -6.60 -6.50 8.01
C ILE A 6 -6.42 -7.25 6.69
N CYS A 7 -5.46 -8.17 6.66
CA CYS A 7 -5.16 -9.01 5.51
C CYS A 7 -5.36 -10.49 5.83
N LEU A 8 -5.83 -11.24 4.85
CA LEU A 8 -5.82 -12.69 4.86
C LEU A 8 -4.37 -13.21 4.64
N PRO A 9 -4.11 -14.49 4.93
CA PRO A 9 -2.87 -15.14 4.54
C PRO A 9 -2.53 -14.87 3.06
N GLY A 10 -1.25 -14.64 2.78
CA GLY A 10 -0.79 -14.22 1.45
C GLY A 10 -0.92 -12.71 1.17
N GLY A 11 -1.28 -11.90 2.18
CA GLY A 11 -1.28 -10.43 2.08
C GLY A 11 -2.53 -9.85 1.39
N ILE A 12 -3.60 -10.64 1.26
CA ILE A 12 -4.83 -10.20 0.58
C ILE A 12 -5.63 -9.33 1.53
N ALA A 13 -5.61 -8.01 1.33
CA ALA A 13 -6.40 -7.07 2.15
C ALA A 13 -7.91 -7.38 2.10
N LEU A 14 -8.62 -7.31 3.22
CA LEU A 14 -10.09 -7.42 3.21
C LEU A 14 -10.73 -6.22 2.54
N THR A 15 -10.22 -5.03 2.86
CA THR A 15 -10.67 -3.75 2.28
C THR A 15 -9.46 -2.90 1.90
N CYS A 16 -9.58 -2.21 0.76
CA CYS A 16 -8.69 -1.14 0.37
C CYS A 16 -9.52 0.14 0.29
N ASN A 17 -9.20 1.15 1.11
CA ASN A 17 -9.89 2.44 1.07
C ASN A 17 -9.34 3.31 -0.08
N ALA A 18 -9.52 2.84 -1.32
CA ALA A 18 -9.07 3.52 -2.52
C ALA A 18 -10.06 3.26 -3.67
N ARG A 19 -10.43 4.33 -4.39
CA ARG A 19 -11.25 4.24 -5.62
C ARG A 19 -10.37 3.94 -6.84
N SER A 20 -9.65 2.83 -6.79
CA SER A 20 -8.72 2.39 -7.84
C SER A 20 -8.64 0.87 -7.91
N PRO A 21 -8.13 0.29 -9.02
CA PRO A 21 -7.83 -1.14 -9.09
C PRO A 21 -6.91 -1.59 -7.97
N ARG A 22 -7.13 -2.78 -7.42
CA ARG A 22 -6.38 -3.32 -6.28
C ARG A 22 -4.87 -3.41 -6.54
N ALA A 23 -4.47 -3.61 -7.79
CA ALA A 23 -3.07 -3.64 -8.20
C ALA A 23 -2.32 -2.32 -7.98
N LEU A 24 -3.03 -1.19 -7.85
CA LEU A 24 -2.45 0.12 -7.55
C LEU A 24 -2.49 0.44 -6.04
N CYS A 25 -3.03 -0.46 -5.22
CA CYS A 25 -3.29 -0.18 -3.82
C CYS A 25 -2.13 -0.57 -2.89
N ALA A 26 -1.03 -1.15 -3.36
CA ALA A 26 0.12 -1.49 -2.53
C ALA A 26 1.39 -1.66 -3.37
N GLY A 27 2.53 -1.28 -2.82
CA GLY A 27 3.85 -1.50 -3.41
C GLY A 27 4.07 -0.76 -4.74
N ASN A 28 5.07 -1.21 -5.50
CA ASN A 28 5.38 -0.68 -6.82
C ASN A 28 4.34 -1.14 -7.84
N TRP A 29 3.94 -0.23 -8.72
CA TRP A 29 3.06 -0.53 -9.84
C TRP A 29 3.42 0.30 -11.06
N ARG A 30 2.85 -0.09 -12.20
CA ARG A 30 2.97 0.64 -13.46
C ARG A 30 1.60 0.77 -14.10
N PHE A 31 1.28 1.98 -14.55
CA PHE A 31 0.10 2.27 -15.35
C PHE A 31 0.52 3.05 -16.59
N ARG A 32 0.49 2.41 -17.75
CA ARG A 32 1.06 2.96 -19.00
C ARG A 32 2.53 3.37 -18.77
N ASP A 33 2.87 4.63 -18.99
CA ASP A 33 4.23 5.15 -18.79
C ASP A 33 4.48 5.66 -17.36
N LEU A 34 3.43 5.73 -16.53
CA LEU A 34 3.54 6.12 -15.14
C LEU A 34 4.03 4.94 -14.29
N ARG A 35 5.16 5.13 -13.61
CA ARG A 35 5.58 4.28 -12.50
C ARG A 35 5.10 4.91 -11.21
N GLY A 36 4.54 4.11 -10.33
CA GLY A 36 4.07 4.59 -9.04
C GLY A 36 4.40 3.62 -7.93
N TYR A 37 4.22 4.12 -6.72
CA TYR A 37 4.38 3.37 -5.50
C TYR A 37 3.26 3.76 -4.54
N THR A 38 2.69 2.77 -3.87
CA THR A 38 1.67 3.03 -2.86
C THR A 38 2.02 2.35 -1.55
N SER A 39 2.31 3.16 -0.53
CA SER A 39 2.78 2.69 0.76
C SER A 39 1.67 2.07 1.62
N ALA A 40 1.98 0.97 2.31
CA ALA A 40 1.14 0.41 3.38
C ALA A 40 0.96 1.35 4.58
N GLY A 41 1.81 2.37 4.69
CA GLY A 41 1.85 3.33 5.80
C GLY A 41 2.36 2.72 7.09
N ALA A 42 2.75 3.56 8.05
CA ALA A 42 3.32 3.11 9.32
C ALA A 42 2.28 2.82 10.42
N GLY A 43 1.11 3.47 10.37
CA GLY A 43 0.11 3.45 11.45
C GLY A 43 -1.24 2.85 11.06
N SER A 44 -2.21 2.88 11.98
CA SER A 44 -3.57 2.39 11.75
C SER A 44 -4.47 3.49 11.16
N CYS A 45 -5.48 3.13 10.37
CA CYS A 45 -6.54 4.04 9.93
C CYS A 45 -7.82 3.24 9.63
N VAL A 46 -9.01 3.84 9.70
CA VAL A 46 -10.34 3.18 9.56
C VAL A 46 -10.67 2.23 10.70
N VAL A 47 -9.72 1.40 11.14
CA VAL A 47 -9.80 0.55 12.34
C VAL A 47 -8.52 0.72 13.17
N ASP A 48 -8.60 0.51 14.48
CA ASP A 48 -7.49 0.74 15.42
C ASP A 48 -6.48 -0.41 15.50
N VAL A 49 -6.57 -1.38 14.57
CA VAL A 49 -5.69 -2.55 14.53
C VAL A 49 -5.11 -2.78 13.14
N ARG A 50 -3.88 -3.30 13.11
CA ARG A 50 -3.28 -3.90 11.91
C ARG A 50 -3.06 -5.38 12.15
N PHE A 51 -3.58 -6.22 11.25
CA PHE A 51 -3.48 -7.68 11.36
C PHE A 51 -3.04 -8.27 10.02
N ASN A 52 -1.93 -9.02 10.03
CA ASN A 52 -1.24 -9.52 8.83
C ASN A 52 -0.95 -8.43 7.77
N CYS A 53 -0.86 -7.17 8.18
CA CYS A 53 -0.61 -6.02 7.33
C CYS A 53 0.59 -5.25 7.90
N PRO A 54 1.84 -5.67 7.60
CA PRO A 54 3.04 -5.05 8.15
C PRO A 54 3.09 -3.54 7.88
N PRO A 55 3.58 -2.73 8.84
CA PRO A 55 3.77 -1.31 8.63
C PRO A 55 4.95 -1.04 7.70
N GLU A 56 4.92 0.11 7.03
CA GLU A 56 5.92 0.50 6.05
C GLU A 56 6.21 2.01 6.13
N VAL A 57 7.49 2.36 6.03
CA VAL A 57 7.97 3.73 5.80
C VAL A 57 8.83 3.69 4.54
N THR A 58 8.42 4.40 3.51
CA THR A 58 9.10 4.41 2.20
C THR A 58 9.92 5.67 2.01
N LEU A 59 11.17 5.50 1.59
CA LEU A 59 12.10 6.56 1.20
C LEU A 59 12.27 6.55 -0.33
N HIS A 60 11.95 7.66 -0.97
CA HIS A 60 12.26 7.89 -2.37
C HIS A 60 13.47 8.83 -2.46
N GLU A 61 14.57 8.32 -3.00
CA GLU A 61 15.76 9.12 -3.27
C GLU A 61 15.76 9.55 -4.74
N LEU A 62 15.87 10.86 -4.96
CA LEU A 62 16.01 11.43 -6.30
C LEU A 62 17.47 11.83 -6.51
N ALA A 63 18.17 11.10 -7.37
CA ALA A 63 19.53 11.43 -7.80
C ALA A 63 19.51 12.16 -9.15
N ARG A 64 20.50 13.02 -9.38
CA ARG A 64 20.75 13.60 -10.71
C ARG A 64 21.49 12.55 -11.55
N GLY A 65 20.97 12.27 -12.75
CA GLY A 65 21.64 11.45 -13.76
C GLY A 65 22.74 12.21 -14.48
#